data_AF-A0A1M3G0C0-F1
#
_entry.id   AF-A0A1M3G0C0-F1
#
_cell.length_a   1.000
_cell.length_b   1.000
_cell.length_c   1.000
_cell.angle_alpha   90.00
_cell.angle_beta   90.00
_cell.angle_gamma   90.00
#
_symmetry.space_group_name_H-M   'P 1'
#
loop_
_entity.id
_entity.type
_entity.pdbx_description
1 polymer ?
#
loop_
_entity_poly.entity_id
_entity_poly.type
_entity_poly.pdbx_seq_one_letter_code
_entity_poly.pdbx_strand_id
1 'polypeptide(L)' 'MKTRARIPVLLNTVVVVIYILLQWLEAPLPVLLFIVTVFPLSLVWMVIAILRFDDYKGPELKADEEWGYADKKPEQPGTF' A
#
# COMPACT_ATOMS: atom_id res chain seq x y z
N MET A 1 2.62 -1.98 11.17
CA MET A 1 1.23 -1.51 11.04
C MET A 1 0.50 -1.36 12.37
N LYS A 2 0.67 -0.18 12.99
CA LYS A 2 -0.30 0.36 13.97
C LYS A 2 -1.73 0.28 13.40
N THR A 3 -2.74 0.17 14.26
CA THR A 3 -4.16 0.03 13.89
C THR A 3 -4.65 1.12 12.91
N ARG A 4 -4.01 2.30 12.91
CA ARG A 4 -4.38 3.45 12.09
C ARG A 4 -4.01 3.32 10.61
N ALA A 5 -2.90 2.69 10.27
CA ALA A 5 -2.52 2.45 8.87
C ALA A 5 -3.28 1.27 8.24
N ARG A 6 -3.90 0.40 9.05
CA ARG A 6 -4.71 -0.72 8.57
C ARG A 6 -6.00 -0.27 7.91
N ILE A 7 -6.59 0.82 8.41
CA ILE A 7 -7.87 1.34 7.90
C ILE A 7 -7.74 1.80 6.43
N PRO A 8 -6.77 2.66 6.06
CA PRO A 8 -6.57 3.05 4.66
C PRO A 8 -6.24 1.86 3.74
N VAL A 9 -5.46 0.90 4.22
CA VAL A 9 -5.13 -0.31 3.44
C VAL A 9 -6.39 -1.15 3.19
N LEU A 10 -7.14 -1.48 4.23
CA LEU A 10 -8.41 -2.23 4.12
C LEU A 10 -9.40 -1.52 3.19
N LEU A 11 -9.56 -0.20 3.35
CA LEU A 11 -10.46 0.59 2.52
C LEU A 11 -10.05 0.50 1.04
N ASN A 12 -8.77 0.71 0.72
CA ASN A 12 -8.31 0.63 -0.66
C ASN A 12 -8.43 -0.79 -1.23
N THR A 13 -8.15 -1.83 -0.44
CA THR A 13 -8.38 -3.22 -0.85
C THR A 13 -9.85 -3.48 -1.18
N VAL A 14 -10.78 -3.04 -0.32
CA VAL A 14 -12.22 -3.19 -0.55
C VAL A 14 -12.66 -2.46 -1.81
N VAL A 15 -12.17 -1.23 -2.04
CA VAL A 15 -12.49 -0.46 -3.26
C VAL A 15 -12.05 -1.21 -4.52
N VAL A 16 -10.86 -1.81 -4.52
CA VAL A 16 -10.36 -2.59 -5.67
C VAL A 16 -11.21 -3.85 -5.88
N VAL A 17 -11.57 -4.56 -4.82
CA VAL A 17 -12.45 -5.75 -4.92
C VAL A 17 -13.81 -5.35 -5.49
N ILE A 18 -14.42 -4.26 -5.00
CA ILE A 18 -15.68 -3.73 -5.53
C ILE A 18 -15.54 -3.37 -7.00
N TYR A 19 -14.46 -2.69 -7.40
CA TYR A 19 -14.20 -2.35 -8.80
C TYR A 19 -14.15 -3.59 -9.70
N ILE A 20 -13.43 -4.62 -9.29
CA ILE A 20 -13.34 -5.89 -10.04
C ILE A 20 -14.71 -6.55 -10.15
N LEU A 21 -15.50 -6.58 -9.07
CA LEU A 21 -16.85 -7.15 -9.08
C LEU A 21 -17.79 -6.36 -10.00
N LEU A 22 -17.74 -5.03 -9.97
CA LEU A 22 -18.53 -4.18 -10.85
C LEU A 22 -18.17 -4.42 -12.32
N GLN A 23 -16.88 -4.58 -12.61
CA GLN A 23 -16.43 -4.88 -13.97
C GLN A 23 -16.90 -6.27 -14.42
N TRP A 24 -16.87 -7.27 -13.53
CA TRP A 24 -17.37 -8.62 -13.80
C TRP A 24 -18.89 -8.65 -14.03
N LEU A 25 -19.63 -7.78 -13.34
CA LEU A 25 -21.08 -7.61 -13.51
C LEU A 25 -21.46 -6.65 -14.66
N GLU A 26 -20.50 -6.26 -15.51
CA GLU A 26 -20.70 -5.36 -16.64
C GLU A 26 -21.35 -4.02 -16.24
N ALA A 27 -20.94 -3.45 -15.11
CA ALA A 27 -21.45 -2.17 -14.63
C ALA A 27 -21.23 -1.04 -15.67
N PRO A 28 -22.12 -0.03 -15.70
CA PRO A 28 -22.02 1.06 -16.67
C PRO A 28 -20.66 1.78 -16.63
N LEU A 29 -20.12 2.10 -17.80
CA LEU A 29 -18.84 2.79 -17.95
C LEU A 29 -18.69 4.05 -17.07
N PRO A 30 -19.70 4.94 -16.92
CA PRO A 30 -19.57 6.10 -16.05
C PRO A 30 -19.28 5.75 -14.59
N VAL A 31 -19.81 4.63 -14.09
CA VAL A 31 -19.56 4.16 -12.71
C VAL A 31 -18.10 3.74 -12.55
N LEU A 32 -17.58 2.97 -13.51
CA LEU A 32 -16.19 2.51 -13.50
C LEU A 32 -15.21 3.69 -13.60
N LEU A 33 -15.49 4.65 -14.49
CA LEU A 33 -14.66 5.85 -14.66
C LEU A 33 -14.65 6.72 -13.41
N PHE A 34 -15.79 6.86 -12.73
CA PHE A 34 -15.86 7.60 -11.48
C PHE A 34 -14.94 6.99 -10.41
N ILE A 35 -14.99 5.67 -10.22
CA ILE A 35 -14.12 4.97 -9.26
C ILE A 35 -12.64 5.18 -9.61
N VAL A 36 -12.26 4.96 -10.86
CA VAL A 36 -10.87 5.11 -11.31
C VAL A 36 -10.37 6.55 -11.17
N THR A 37 -11.24 7.54 -11.35
CA THR A 37 -10.87 8.96 -11.20
C THR A 37 -10.64 9.35 -9.74
N VAL A 38 -11.46 8.82 -8.82
CA VAL A 38 -11.38 9.15 -7.39
C VAL A 38 -10.32 8.32 -6.66
N PHE A 39 -10.05 7.09 -7.13
CA PHE A 39 -9.15 6.15 -6.46
C PHE A 39 -7.72 6.68 -6.18
N PRO A 40 -7.06 7.44 -7.08
CA PRO A 40 -5.75 8.04 -6.80
C PRO A 40 -5.73 8.90 -5.53
N LEU A 41 -6.82 9.60 -5.20
CA LEU A 41 -6.91 10.43 -3.99
C LEU A 41 -6.88 9.56 -2.72
N SER A 42 -7.58 8.42 -2.75
CA SER A 42 -7.57 7.43 -1.67
C SER A 42 -6.19 6.80 -1.48
N LEU A 43 -5.48 6.52 -2.59
CA LEU A 43 -4.12 6.00 -2.55
C LEU A 43 -3.14 6.99 -1.94
N VAL A 44 -3.18 8.27 -2.33
CA VAL A 44 -2.34 9.32 -1.75
C VAL A 44 -2.57 9.41 -0.25
N TRP A 45 -3.83 9.38 0.18
CA TRP A 45 -4.16 9.40 1.61
C TRP A 45 -3.62 8.16 2.35
N MET A 46 -3.71 6.97 1.75
CA MET A 46 -3.13 5.75 2.31
C MET A 46 -1.62 5.84 2.46
N VAL A 47 -0.91 6.34 1.46
CA VAL A 47 0.55 6.53 1.52
C VAL A 47 0.92 7.50 2.63
N ILE A 48 0.23 8.65 2.72
CA ILE A 48 0.46 9.62 3.80
C ILE A 48 0.20 8.99 5.17
N ALA A 49 -0.86 8.18 5.30
CA ALA A 49 -1.18 7.53 6.55
C ALA A 49 -0.13 6.48 6.96
N ILE A 50 0.44 5.74 6.00
CA ILE A 50 1.54 4.80 6.25
C ILE A 50 2.78 5.56 6.68
N LEU A 51 3.22 6.56 5.90
CA LEU A 51 4.43 7.34 6.18
C LEU A 51 4.36 8.09 7.51
N ARG A 52 3.19 8.60 7.89
CA ARG A 52 3.03 9.43 9.08
C ARG A 52 2.74 8.63 10.36
N PHE A 53 2.11 7.46 10.24
CA PHE A 53 1.59 6.74 11.39
C PHE A 53 2.08 5.30 11.52
N ASP A 54 2.84 4.76 10.56
CA ASP A 54 3.52 3.49 10.78
C ASP A 54 4.95 3.73 11.24
N ASP A 55 5.30 3.16 12.39
CA ASP A 55 6.67 3.22 12.89
C ASP A 55 7.46 2.16 12.12
N TYR A 56 8.45 2.59 11.34
CA TYR A 56 9.44 1.67 10.78
C TYR A 56 10.27 1.09 11.93
N LYS A 57 10.17 -0.21 12.15
CA LYS A 57 10.92 -0.95 13.19
C LYS A 57 12.10 -1.76 12.61
N GLY A 58 12.53 -1.45 11.40
CA GLY A 58 13.70 -2.08 10.81
C GLY A 58 15.02 -1.48 11.34
N PRO A 59 16.15 -2.19 11.19
CA PRO A 59 17.46 -1.66 11.55
C PRO A 59 17.80 -0.42 10.70
N GLU A 60 18.50 0.55 11.29
CA GLU A 60 19.12 1.64 10.52
C GLU A 60 20.22 1.05 9.61
N LEU A 61 20.24 1.51 8.36
CA LEU A 61 21.24 1.10 7.39
C LEU A 61 22.61 1.66 7.75
N LYS A 62 23.65 0.83 7.59
CA LYS A 62 25.04 1.28 7.71
C LYS A 62 25.46 2.05 6.46
N ALA A 63 26.57 2.79 6.55
CA ALA A 63 27.06 3.68 5.49
C ALA A 63 27.36 2.96 4.15
N ASP A 64 27.55 1.66 4.19
CA ASP A 64 27.85 0.74 3.09
C ASP A 64 26.71 -0.23 2.77
N GLU A 65 25.55 -0.10 3.43
CA GLU A 65 24.36 -0.90 3.14
C GLU A 65 23.38 -0.16 2.23
N GLU A 66 22.99 -0.82 1.15
CA GLU A 66 21.89 -0.38 0.30
C GLU A 66 20.54 -0.72 0.94
N TRP A 67 19.53 0.10 0.64
CA TRP A 67 18.15 -0.17 1.03
C TRP A 67 17.69 -1.51 0.44
N GLY A 68 17.60 -2.56 1.26
CA GLY A 68 16.96 -3.83 0.89
C GLY A 68 15.43 -3.71 0.92
N TYR A 69 14.73 -4.33 -0.03
CA TYR A 69 13.28 -4.11 -0.23
C TYR A 69 12.37 -4.56 0.93
N ALA A 70 12.85 -5.35 1.90
CA ALA A 70 12.11 -5.68 3.11
C ALA A 70 12.97 -6.12 4.32
N ASP A 71 14.29 -5.93 4.29
CA ASP A 71 15.25 -6.70 5.09
C ASP A 71 16.35 -5.79 5.72
N LYS A 72 17.03 -6.18 6.79
CA LYS A 72 17.57 -7.52 7.06
C LYS A 72 17.23 -8.12 8.42
N LYS A 73 17.21 -9.47 8.43
CA LYS A 73 17.21 -10.37 9.60
C LYS A 73 18.64 -10.80 10.00
N PRO A 74 18.86 -11.25 11.26
CA PRO A 74 20.15 -11.14 11.96
C PRO A 74 21.33 -11.98 11.42
N GLU A 75 21.06 -13.00 10.60
CA GLU A 75 21.99 -14.12 10.49
C GLU A 75 22.70 -14.26 9.14
N GLN A 76 22.17 -13.81 7.98
CA GLN A 76 22.82 -14.15 6.69
C GLN A 76 22.72 -13.15 5.51
N PRO A 77 23.77 -13.14 4.65
CA PRO A 77 24.05 -12.09 3.67
C PRO A 77 23.45 -12.37 2.29
N GLY A 78 22.90 -11.32 1.65
CA GLY A 78 22.48 -11.38 0.24
C GLY A 78 23.69 -11.18 -0.69
N THR A 79 23.86 -12.12 -1.62
CA THR A 79 24.81 -12.09 -2.74
C THR A 79 24.19 -11.45 -3.98
N PHE A 80 24.94 -10.61 -4.67
CA PHE A 80 24.71 -10.25 -6.08
C PHE A 80 25.22 -11.36 -7.00
#